data_AF-A0A3B8VDA7-F1
#
_entry.id   AF-A0A3B8VDA7-F1
#
_cell.length_a   1.000
_cell.length_b   1.000
_cell.length_c   1.000
_cell.angle_alpha   90.00
_cell.angle_beta   90.00
_cell.angle_gamma   90.00
#
_symmetry.space_group_name_H-M   'P 1'
#
loop_
_entity.id
_entity.type
_entity.pdbx_description
1 polymer ?
#
loop_
_entity_poly.entity_id
_entity_poly.type
_entity_poly.pdbx_seq_one_letter_code
_entity_poly.pdbx_strand_id
1 'polypeptide(L)'
;MNDSNKNSRNVNLIFNKLKVAYELSTDAELAKKLEIKPSTLSMHRKRGTIDINSILNTCKGIDFNWLFDHNKKLIELHNEGHSEAAENTEMFAQGDFVNELLSLRKRIGTLENEIVALQKRLASKSRY
;
A
#
# COMPACT_ATOMS: atom_id res chain seq x y z
N MET A 1 29.99 -1.19 -7.44
CA MET A 1 29.19 -0.97 -8.66
C MET A 1 27.93 -1.83 -8.58
N ASN A 2 26.78 -1.32 -8.10
CA ASN A 2 25.50 -2.05 -8.23
C ASN A 2 24.23 -1.16 -8.15
N ASP A 3 24.34 0.14 -8.40
CA ASP A 3 23.20 1.07 -8.24
C ASP A 3 22.15 0.95 -9.36
N SER A 4 22.56 0.56 -10.57
CA SER A 4 21.65 0.42 -11.73
C SER A 4 20.58 -0.66 -11.54
N ASN A 5 20.90 -1.74 -10.82
CA ASN A 5 19.97 -2.86 -10.59
C ASN A 5 18.92 -2.52 -9.52
N LYS A 6 19.26 -1.63 -8.57
CA LYS A 6 18.31 -1.16 -7.55
C LYS A 6 17.23 -0.27 -8.18
N ASN A 7 17.61 0.64 -9.06
CA ASN A 7 16.69 1.56 -9.73
C ASN A 7 15.70 0.83 -10.66
N SER A 8 16.14 -0.19 -11.40
CA SER A 8 15.26 -0.99 -12.26
C SER A 8 14.16 -1.73 -11.46
N ARG A 9 14.50 -2.26 -10.28
CA ARG A 9 13.52 -2.90 -9.38
C ARG A 9 12.47 -1.90 -8.88
N ASN A 10 12.89 -0.69 -8.53
CA ASN A 10 11.97 0.37 -8.06
C ASN A 10 10.99 0.78 -9.16
N VAL A 11 11.44 0.93 -10.41
CA VAL A 11 10.56 1.25 -11.54
C VAL A 11 9.55 0.14 -11.82
N ASN A 12 9.97 -1.14 -11.73
CA ASN A 12 9.03 -2.26 -11.87
C ASN A 12 7.98 -2.27 -10.76
N LEU A 13 8.35 -1.93 -9.52
CA LEU A 13 7.42 -1.83 -8.41
C LEU A 13 6.37 -0.73 -8.66
N ILE A 14 6.82 0.45 -9.12
CA ILE A 14 5.93 1.57 -9.46
C ILE A 14 4.96 1.17 -10.57
N PHE A 15 5.43 0.52 -11.63
CA PHE A 15 4.54 0.06 -12.71
C PHE A 15 3.53 -0.99 -12.24
N ASN A 16 3.94 -1.93 -11.39
CA ASN A 16 3.01 -2.90 -10.82
C ASN A 16 1.97 -2.24 -9.92
N LYS A 17 2.37 -1.25 -9.12
CA LYS A 17 1.43 -0.44 -8.33
C LYS A 17 0.43 0.31 -9.21
N LEU A 18 0.88 0.95 -10.29
CA LEU A 18 0.00 1.63 -11.24
C LEU A 18 -1.00 0.66 -11.90
N LYS A 19 -0.55 -0.56 -12.24
CA LYS A 19 -1.45 -1.59 -12.75
C LYS A 19 -2.53 -1.97 -11.75
N VAL A 20 -2.15 -2.19 -10.49
CA VAL A 20 -3.12 -2.52 -9.43
C VAL A 20 -4.11 -1.38 -9.22
N ALA A 21 -3.63 -0.13 -9.15
CA ALA A 21 -4.48 1.04 -8.94
C ALA A 21 -5.49 1.30 -10.07
N TYR A 22 -5.21 0.82 -11.29
CA TYR A 22 -6.07 0.97 -12.46
C TYR A 22 -6.68 -0.35 -12.95
N GLU A 23 -6.54 -1.43 -12.18
CA GLU A 23 -7.04 -2.78 -12.53
C GLU A 23 -6.54 -3.28 -13.90
N LEU A 24 -5.32 -2.92 -14.27
CA LEU A 24 -4.72 -3.28 -15.57
C LEU A 24 -3.95 -4.60 -15.46
N SER A 25 -4.15 -5.49 -16.42
CA SER A 25 -3.47 -6.79 -16.44
C SER A 25 -2.16 -6.74 -17.22
N THR A 26 -2.06 -5.83 -18.19
CA THR A 26 -0.96 -5.85 -19.17
C THR A 26 -0.13 -4.57 -19.19
N ASP A 27 1.11 -4.71 -19.68
CA ASP A 27 2.01 -3.57 -19.92
C ASP A 27 1.51 -2.65 -21.02
N ALA A 28 0.81 -3.22 -22.01
CA ALA A 28 0.24 -2.47 -23.12
C ALA A 28 -0.89 -1.55 -22.64
N GLU A 29 -1.74 -2.04 -21.73
CA GLU A 29 -2.79 -1.25 -21.10
C GLU A 29 -2.21 -0.13 -20.25
N LEU A 30 -1.17 -0.42 -19.46
CA LEU A 30 -0.48 0.60 -18.67
C LEU A 30 0.15 1.67 -19.57
N ALA A 31 0.79 1.27 -20.67
CA ALA A 31 1.37 2.20 -21.64
C ALA A 31 0.30 3.10 -22.27
N LYS A 32 -0.84 2.51 -22.65
CA LYS A 32 -2.00 3.26 -23.17
C LYS A 32 -2.57 4.21 -22.13
N LYS A 33 -2.69 3.78 -20.87
CA LYS A 33 -3.17 4.61 -19.76
C LYS A 33 -2.25 5.79 -19.50
N LEU A 34 -0.94 5.59 -19.57
CA LEU A 34 0.09 6.63 -19.40
C LEU A 34 0.32 7.47 -20.67
N GLU A 35 -0.42 7.22 -21.75
CA GLU A 35 -0.27 7.88 -23.06
C GLU A 35 1.15 7.78 -23.66
N ILE A 36 1.85 6.68 -23.37
CA ILE A 36 3.19 6.40 -23.89
C ILE A 36 3.20 5.16 -24.79
N LYS A 37 4.22 5.06 -25.64
CA LYS A 37 4.45 3.85 -26.44
C LYS A 37 4.90 2.69 -25.54
N PRO A 38 4.49 1.43 -25.81
CA PRO A 38 4.98 0.26 -25.07
C PRO A 38 6.52 0.13 -25.11
N SER A 39 7.15 0.54 -26.21
CA SER A 39 8.60 0.60 -26.33
C SER A 39 9.24 1.58 -25.34
N THR A 40 8.60 2.72 -25.09
CA THR A 40 9.03 3.72 -24.09
C THR A 40 8.92 3.16 -22.68
N LEU A 41 7.82 2.48 -22.34
CA LEU A 41 7.64 1.79 -21.06
C LEU A 41 8.75 0.74 -20.82
N SER A 42 9.07 -0.06 -21.84
CA SER A 42 10.14 -1.05 -21.77
C SER A 42 11.53 -0.40 -21.58
N MET A 43 11.77 0.74 -22.24
CA MET A 43 13.00 1.51 -22.07
C MET A 43 13.13 2.05 -20.63
N HIS A 44 12.06 2.57 -20.03
CA HIS A 44 12.05 3.04 -18.65
C HIS A 44 12.45 1.94 -17.66
N ARG A 45 11.95 0.71 -17.83
CA ARG A 45 12.37 -0.44 -17.01
C ARG A 45 13.85 -0.76 -17.13
N LYS A 46 14.36 -0.83 -18.37
CA LYS A 46 15.77 -1.13 -18.65
C LYS A 46 16.70 -0.08 -18.05
N ARG A 47 16.32 1.20 -18.12
CA ARG A 47 17.10 2.31 -17.60
C ARG A 47 16.93 2.54 -16.10
N GLY A 48 15.91 1.94 -15.48
CA GLY A 48 15.56 2.20 -14.08
C GLY A 48 15.17 3.65 -13.83
N THR A 49 14.61 4.32 -14.82
CA THR A 49 14.15 5.71 -14.73
C THR A 49 12.73 5.81 -15.23
N ILE A 50 11.92 6.67 -14.63
CA ILE A 50 10.53 6.89 -15.01
C ILE A 50 10.31 8.39 -15.20
N ASP A 51 9.52 8.76 -16.22
CA ASP A 51 9.15 10.16 -16.40
C ASP A 51 8.04 10.54 -15.42
N ILE A 52 8.44 11.16 -14.30
CA ILE A 52 7.52 11.56 -13.24
C ILE A 52 6.48 12.56 -13.76
N ASN A 53 6.84 13.43 -14.72
CA ASN A 53 5.90 14.43 -15.25
C ASN A 53 4.73 13.75 -15.97
N SER A 54 5.01 12.71 -16.76
CA SER A 54 3.96 11.91 -17.41
C SER A 54 3.06 11.22 -16.38
N ILE A 55 3.61 10.69 -15.28
CA ILE A 55 2.78 10.09 -14.21
C ILE A 55 1.91 11.15 -13.53
N LEU A 56 2.47 12.30 -13.16
CA LEU A 56 1.74 13.36 -12.46
C LEU A 56 0.56 13.90 -13.30
N ASN A 57 0.76 14.03 -14.61
CA ASN A 57 -0.26 14.56 -15.51
C ASN A 57 -1.38 13.56 -15.79
N THR A 58 -1.03 12.29 -15.95
CA THR A 58 -1.96 11.26 -16.42
C THR A 58 -2.61 10.51 -15.26
N CYS A 59 -1.90 10.31 -14.15
CA CYS A 59 -2.38 9.59 -12.97
C CYS A 59 -3.04 10.51 -11.95
N LYS A 60 -4.18 11.09 -12.32
CA LYS A 60 -5.00 11.88 -11.39
C LYS A 60 -5.77 10.95 -10.45
N GLY A 61 -5.73 11.23 -9.15
CA GLY A 61 -6.43 10.45 -8.12
C GLY A 61 -5.61 9.34 -7.44
N ILE A 62 -4.31 9.22 -7.76
CA ILE A 62 -3.39 8.33 -7.05
C ILE A 62 -2.57 9.13 -6.04
N ASP A 63 -2.46 8.62 -4.81
CA ASP A 63 -1.53 9.17 -3.83
C ASP A 63 -0.08 8.85 -4.25
N PHE A 64 0.68 9.90 -4.58
CA PHE A 64 2.08 9.77 -4.96
C PHE A 64 2.96 9.30 -3.80
N ASN A 65 2.62 9.63 -2.55
CA ASN A 65 3.33 9.08 -1.40
C ASN A 65 3.15 7.56 -1.36
N TRP A 66 1.95 7.06 -1.59
CA TRP A 66 1.71 5.63 -1.74
C TRP A 66 2.49 5.03 -2.93
N LEU A 67 2.51 5.72 -4.08
CA LEU A 67 3.16 5.21 -5.28
C LEU A 67 4.68 5.04 -5.11
N PHE A 68 5.35 6.03 -4.51
CA PHE A 68 6.80 6.05 -4.34
C PHE A 68 7.28 5.43 -3.02
N ASP A 69 6.41 5.22 -2.02
CA ASP A 69 6.76 4.55 -0.78
C ASP A 69 6.80 3.03 -0.97
N HIS A 70 8.00 2.46 -0.83
CA HIS A 70 8.24 1.04 -1.13
C HIS A 70 7.59 0.10 -0.09
N ASN A 71 7.11 0.63 1.04
CA ASN A 71 6.50 -0.15 2.12
C ASN A 71 4.97 -0.01 2.22
N LYS A 72 4.35 0.91 1.46
CA LYS A 72 2.89 1.12 1.53
C LYS A 72 2.13 0.27 0.51
N LYS A 73 1.16 -0.51 1.00
CA LYS A 73 0.15 -1.21 0.18
C LYS A 73 -0.94 -0.22 -0.25
N LEU A 74 -1.60 -0.47 -1.39
CA LEU A 74 -2.70 0.38 -1.86
C LEU A 74 -3.77 0.35 -0.78
N ILE A 75 -3.91 1.45 -0.06
CA ILE A 75 -5.07 1.71 0.76
C ILE A 75 -5.99 2.43 -0.21
N GLU A 76 -7.06 1.76 -0.62
CA GLU A 76 -8.08 2.41 -1.43
C GLU A 76 -8.51 3.69 -0.70
N LEU A 77 -8.31 4.83 -1.34
CA LEU A 77 -8.86 6.11 -0.87
C LEU A 77 -10.35 6.14 -1.20
N HIS A 78 -11.10 5.21 -0.62
CA HIS A 78 -12.51 5.44 -0.33
C HIS A 78 -12.55 6.21 0.99
N ASN A 79 -12.70 7.53 0.86
CA ASN A 79 -13.01 8.36 2.01
C ASN A 79 -14.37 7.94 2.59
N GLU A 80 -14.39 7.90 3.92
CA GLU A 80 -15.53 7.81 4.83
C GLU A 80 -16.04 6.39 5.17
N GLY A 81 -15.55 5.88 6.30
CA GLY A 81 -16.22 4.82 7.06
C GLY A 81 -15.29 3.68 7.47
N HIS A 82 -14.91 3.67 8.75
CA HIS A 82 -14.53 2.43 9.41
C HIS A 82 -15.57 1.35 9.15
N SER A 83 -15.21 0.25 8.47
CA SER A 83 -15.74 -1.06 8.86
C SER A 83 -14.91 -2.20 8.30
N GLU A 84 -14.93 -3.27 9.06
CA GLU A 84 -14.15 -4.50 8.98
C GLU A 84 -14.46 -5.35 7.75
N ALA A 85 -13.57 -6.33 7.55
CA ALA A 85 -13.72 -7.52 6.72
C ALA A 85 -13.11 -7.44 5.30
N ALA A 86 -11.83 -7.82 5.23
CA ALA A 86 -11.38 -8.77 4.23
C ALA A 86 -10.18 -9.52 4.80
N GLU A 87 -10.48 -10.71 5.33
CA GLU A 87 -9.56 -11.81 5.53
C GLU A 87 -8.86 -12.18 4.20
N ASN A 88 -7.94 -13.15 4.26
CA ASN A 88 -7.13 -13.70 3.16
C ASN A 88 -5.74 -13.03 3.01
N THR A 89 -4.95 -13.09 4.08
CA THR A 89 -3.48 -12.94 3.99
C THR A 89 -2.90 -14.25 3.48
N GLU A 90 -2.71 -14.38 2.17
CA GLU A 90 -1.81 -15.41 1.65
C GLU A 90 -0.35 -15.04 1.94
N MET A 91 0.37 -16.06 2.35
CA MET A 91 1.55 -16.06 3.21
C MET A 91 2.84 -15.99 2.37
N PHE A 92 3.63 -14.93 2.53
CA PHE A 92 5.07 -14.94 2.26
C PHE A 92 5.80 -14.80 3.59
N ALA A 93 6.55 -15.85 3.95
CA ALA A 93 7.04 -16.09 5.30
C ALA A 93 8.21 -15.17 5.69
N GLN A 94 8.02 -14.44 6.78
CA GLN A 94 9.01 -14.36 7.86
C GLN A 94 8.25 -14.69 9.15
N GLY A 95 8.19 -15.99 9.48
CA GLY A 95 7.27 -16.56 10.48
C GLY A 95 7.38 -15.93 11.87
N ASP A 96 8.57 -15.45 12.23
CA ASP A 96 8.79 -14.77 13.51
C ASP A 96 8.06 -13.42 13.60
N PHE A 97 8.04 -12.66 12.50
CA PHE A 97 7.36 -11.36 12.45
C PHE A 97 5.83 -11.50 12.47
N VAL A 98 5.30 -12.52 11.79
CA VAL A 98 3.86 -12.80 11.79
C VAL A 98 3.37 -13.21 13.18
N ASN A 99 4.17 -14.00 13.90
CA ASN A 99 3.86 -14.40 15.28
C ASN A 99 3.92 -13.19 16.23
N GLU A 100 4.91 -12.32 16.08
CA GLU A 100 5.00 -11.08 16.85
C GLU A 100 3.80 -10.17 16.59
N LEU A 101 3.45 -9.95 15.31
CA LEU A 101 2.26 -9.19 14.91
C LEU A 101 0.96 -9.77 15.50
N LEU A 102 0.80 -11.09 15.47
CA LEU A 102 -0.39 -11.75 16.03
C LEU A 102 -0.49 -11.56 17.55
N SER A 103 0.65 -11.63 18.25
CA SER A 103 0.70 -11.40 19.70
C SER A 103 0.40 -9.94 20.06
N LEU A 104 0.90 -8.99 19.28
CA LEU A 104 0.65 -7.57 19.44
C LEU A 104 -0.83 -7.24 19.19
N ARG A 105 -1.42 -7.79 18.13
CA ARG A 105 -2.84 -7.61 17.82
C ARG A 105 -3.74 -8.11 18.95
N LYS A 106 -3.44 -9.27 19.53
CA LYS A 106 -4.18 -9.80 20.69
C LYS A 106 -4.08 -8.86 21.88
N ARG A 107 -2.89 -8.32 22.15
CA ARG A 107 -2.65 -7.40 23.28
C ARG A 107 -3.39 -6.08 23.11
N ILE A 108 -3.47 -5.54 21.90
CA ILE A 108 -4.28 -4.35 21.58
C ILE A 108 -5.75 -4.62 21.96
N GLY A 109 -6.31 -5.73 21.49
CA GLY A 109 -7.71 -6.07 21.81
C GLY A 109 -7.98 -6.22 23.31
N THR A 110 -7.04 -6.78 24.07
CA THR A 110 -7.17 -6.85 25.55
C THR A 110 -7.15 -5.46 26.18
N LEU A 111 -6.23 -4.59 25.77
CA LEU A 111 -6.11 -3.24 26.31
C LEU A 111 -7.33 -2.38 25.98
N GLU A 112 -7.88 -2.51 24.77
CA GLU A 112 -9.11 -1.84 24.36
C GLU A 112 -10.28 -2.24 25.28
N ASN A 113 -10.42 -3.53 25.58
CA ASN A 113 -11.44 -4.03 26.50
C ASN A 113 -11.24 -3.50 27.93
N GLU A 114 -9.99 -3.43 28.41
CA GLU A 114 -9.68 -2.85 29.73
C GLU A 114 -10.03 -1.36 29.80
N ILE A 115 -9.70 -0.59 28.76
CA ILE A 115 -10.06 0.83 28.67
C ILE A 115 -11.57 1.00 28.78
N VAL A 116 -12.35 0.22 28.04
CA VAL A 116 -13.82 0.27 28.08
C VAL A 116 -14.34 -0.07 29.48
N ALA A 117 -13.79 -1.09 30.13
CA ALA A 117 -14.18 -1.48 31.48
C ALA A 117 -13.86 -0.40 32.51
N LEU A 118 -12.69 0.24 32.41
CA LEU A 118 -12.28 1.32 33.29
C LEU A 118 -13.13 2.58 33.08
N GLN A 119 -13.44 2.93 31.84
CA GLN A 119 -14.35 4.05 31.52
C GLN A 119 -15.74 3.83 32.13
N LYS A 120 -16.29 2.61 32.03
CA LYS A 120 -17.57 2.26 32.67
C LYS A 120 -17.52 2.41 34.19
N ARG A 121 -16.44 1.95 34.83
CA ARG A 121 -16.23 2.11 36.27
C ARG A 121 -16.14 3.57 36.68
N LEU A 122 -15.39 4.39 35.92
CA LEU A 122 -15.26 5.82 36.19
C LEU A 122 -16.61 6.55 36.06
N ALA A 123 -17.37 6.22 35.01
CA ALA A 123 -18.70 6.78 34.78
C ALA A 123 -19.70 6.41 35.90
N SER A 124 -19.58 5.21 36.46
CA SER A 124 -20.39 4.81 37.63
C SER A 124 -19.95 5.50 38.93
N LYS A 125 -18.66 5.82 39.06
CA LYS A 125 -18.09 6.45 40.26
C LYS A 125 -18.28 7.97 40.30
N SER A 126 -18.49 8.61 39.14
CA SER A 126 -18.84 10.05 39.01
C SER A 126 -20.33 10.35 39.23
N ARG A 127 -21.17 9.34 39.44
CA ARG A 127 -22.62 9.48 39.69
C ARG A 127 -23.01 9.47 41.17
N TYR A 128 -22.02 9.43 42.06
CA TYR A 128 -22.13 9.66 43.50
C TYR A 128 -21.24 10.84 43.85
#